data_AF-A0A7C6NY57-F1
#
_entry.id   AF-A0A7C6NY57-F1
#
_cell.length_a   1.000
_cell.length_b   1.000
_cell.length_c   1.000
_cell.angle_alpha   90.00
_cell.angle_beta   90.00
_cell.angle_gamma   90.00
#
_symmetry.space_group_name_H-M   'P 1'
#
loop_
_entity.id
_entity.type
_entity.pdbx_description
1 polymer ?
#
loop_
_entity_poly.entity_id
_entity_poly.type
_entity_poly.pdbx_seq_one_letter_code
_entity_poly.pdbx_strand_id
1 'polypeptide(L)'
;MAKKTPGSGKKVIKKYIDLLFMTPSEVNAKEIAALLQENGLSTQLWEEMDVLEIELPNKNSVDFEPIEPDFKDPSDASFIKNRNIKTIFAITVCEEDIKAVTPYFERLVEKYSGFVCGDSDDFQPVYAGSSARP
;
A
#
# COMPACT_ATOMS: atom_id res chain seq x y z
N MET A 1 -41.79 -26.64 24.70
CA MET A 1 -41.02 -25.44 25.11
C MET A 1 -39.56 -25.69 24.82
N ALA A 2 -38.95 -24.90 23.92
CA ALA A 2 -37.54 -24.51 23.95
C ALA A 2 -37.38 -23.42 22.88
N LYS A 3 -37.11 -22.19 23.32
CA LYS A 3 -37.03 -20.99 22.49
C LYS A 3 -35.74 -21.06 21.66
N LYS A 4 -35.87 -20.80 20.35
CA LYS A 4 -34.74 -20.45 19.49
C LYS A 4 -34.15 -19.13 20.01
N THR A 5 -32.89 -19.12 20.42
CA THR A 5 -32.13 -17.89 20.60
C THR A 5 -31.27 -17.71 19.35
N PRO A 6 -31.50 -16.71 18.48
CA PRO A 6 -30.51 -16.34 17.50
C PRO A 6 -29.39 -15.63 18.26
N GLY A 7 -28.20 -16.23 18.32
CA GLY A 7 -27.01 -15.50 18.70
C GLY A 7 -26.80 -14.38 17.69
N SER A 8 -27.05 -13.13 18.08
CA SER A 8 -26.65 -11.95 17.33
C SER A 8 -25.13 -11.88 17.34
N GLY A 9 -24.48 -12.62 16.45
CA GLY A 9 -23.08 -12.43 16.14
C GLY A 9 -22.91 -11.02 15.59
N LYS A 10 -22.35 -10.11 16.40
CA LYS A 10 -21.92 -8.80 15.90
C LYS A 10 -20.92 -9.09 14.78
N LYS A 11 -21.27 -8.72 13.54
CA LYS A 11 -20.30 -8.70 12.44
C LYS A 11 -19.19 -7.74 12.87
N VAL A 12 -17.96 -8.24 13.01
CA VAL A 12 -16.79 -7.39 13.17
C VAL A 12 -16.63 -6.66 11.84
N ILE A 13 -16.78 -5.33 11.86
CA ILE A 13 -16.55 -4.48 10.70
C ILE A 13 -15.05 -4.22 10.67
N LYS A 14 -14.36 -4.76 9.66
CA LYS A 14 -12.95 -4.45 9.42
C LYS A 14 -12.84 -3.02 8.88
N LYS A 15 -11.88 -2.27 9.40
CA LYS A 15 -11.52 -0.95 8.88
C LYS A 15 -10.27 -1.09 8.02
N TYR A 16 -10.31 -0.49 6.85
CA TYR A 16 -9.20 -0.45 5.90
C TYR A 16 -8.62 0.97 5.85
N ILE A 17 -7.34 1.04 5.55
CA ILE A 17 -6.60 2.27 5.33
C ILE A 17 -6.06 2.21 3.91
N ASP A 18 -6.29 3.30 3.18
CA ASP A 18 -5.75 3.53 1.86
C ASP A 18 -4.50 4.41 2.00
N LEU A 19 -3.39 3.93 1.46
CA LEU A 19 -2.09 4.59 1.42
C LEU A 19 -1.61 4.67 -0.02
N LEU A 20 -0.61 5.51 -0.26
CA LEU A 20 0.05 5.64 -1.55
C LEU A 20 1.54 5.38 -1.37
N PHE A 21 2.09 4.46 -2.15
CA PHE A 21 3.53 4.35 -2.34
C PHE A 21 3.94 5.11 -3.59
N MET A 22 4.84 6.08 -3.42
CA MET A 22 5.33 6.93 -4.50
C MET A 22 6.85 6.86 -4.56
N THR A 23 7.39 6.65 -5.75
CA THR A 23 8.83 6.49 -5.96
C THR A 23 9.34 7.15 -7.25
N PRO A 24 10.58 7.69 -7.25
CA PRO A 24 11.24 8.14 -8.47
C PRO A 24 11.81 7.00 -9.34
N SER A 25 11.71 5.76 -8.87
CA SER A 25 12.11 4.57 -9.62
C SER A 25 10.95 4.11 -10.50
N GLU A 26 11.27 3.62 -11.70
CA GLU A 26 10.32 2.85 -12.51
C GLU A 26 10.31 1.42 -11.98
N VAL A 27 9.23 1.05 -11.30
CA VAL A 27 9.04 -0.27 -10.69
C VAL A 27 7.63 -0.77 -10.99
N ASN A 28 7.47 -2.08 -11.16
CA ASN A 28 6.18 -2.74 -11.34
C ASN A 28 5.85 -3.69 -10.17
N ALA A 29 4.63 -4.23 -10.15
CA ALA A 29 4.16 -5.10 -9.08
C ALA A 29 4.95 -6.41 -8.98
N LYS A 30 5.50 -6.92 -10.09
CA LYS A 30 6.35 -8.12 -10.10
C LYS A 30 7.66 -7.90 -9.34
N GLU A 31 8.28 -6.75 -9.52
CA GLU A 31 9.51 -6.38 -8.80
C GLU A 31 9.26 -6.15 -7.31
N ILE A 32 8.14 -5.50 -6.97
CA ILE A 32 7.68 -5.35 -5.58
C ILE A 32 7.44 -6.74 -4.96
N ALA A 33 6.73 -7.63 -5.66
CA ALA A 33 6.45 -8.99 -5.19
C ALA A 33 7.74 -9.75 -4.90
N ALA A 34 8.72 -9.70 -5.81
CA ALA A 34 10.01 -10.36 -5.62
C ALA A 34 10.74 -9.87 -4.36
N LEU A 35 10.78 -8.55 -4.13
CA LEU A 35 11.38 -7.98 -2.92
C LEU A 35 10.68 -8.46 -1.64
N LEU A 36 9.36 -8.60 -1.67
CA LEU A 36 8.57 -8.98 -0.49
C LEU A 36 8.60 -10.49 -0.23
N GLN A 37 8.66 -11.32 -1.27
CA GLN A 37 8.86 -12.76 -1.18
C GLN A 37 10.21 -13.13 -0.57
N GLU A 38 11.28 -12.36 -0.84
CA GLU A 38 12.58 -12.54 -0.16
C GLU A 38 12.47 -12.45 1.37
N ASN A 39 11.41 -11.80 1.87
CA ASN A 39 11.10 -11.67 3.30
C ASN A 39 10.08 -12.70 3.80
N GLY A 40 9.76 -13.72 3.00
CA GLY A 40 8.90 -14.84 3.38
C GLY A 40 7.40 -14.58 3.27
N LEU A 41 6.98 -13.51 2.59
CA LEU A 41 5.57 -13.22 2.35
C LEU A 41 5.01 -14.05 1.19
N SER A 42 3.75 -14.48 1.33
CA SER A 42 2.99 -15.09 0.25
C SER A 42 2.36 -13.98 -0.60
N THR A 43 2.48 -14.09 -1.92
CA THR A 43 1.99 -13.06 -2.84
C THR A 43 1.22 -13.68 -4.01
N GLN A 44 0.20 -12.99 -4.47
CA GLN A 44 -0.52 -13.25 -5.71
C GLN A 44 -0.35 -12.05 -6.65
N LEU A 45 0.01 -12.30 -7.90
CA LEU A 45 0.28 -11.27 -8.90
C LEU A 45 -0.69 -11.43 -10.07
N TRP A 46 -1.35 -10.34 -10.47
CA TRP A 46 -2.10 -10.23 -11.72
C TRP A 46 -1.29 -9.39 -12.70
N GLU A 47 -0.40 -10.05 -13.46
CA GLU A 47 0.60 -9.39 -14.32
C GLU A 47 -0.02 -8.44 -15.35
N GLU A 48 -1.19 -8.76 -15.89
CA GLU A 48 -1.85 -7.95 -16.92
C GLU A 48 -2.35 -6.60 -16.41
N MET A 49 -2.66 -6.52 -15.11
CA MET A 49 -3.17 -5.32 -14.46
C MET A 49 -2.09 -4.63 -13.61
N ASP A 50 -0.89 -5.22 -13.54
CA ASP A 50 0.19 -4.84 -12.63
C ASP A 50 -0.29 -4.72 -11.17
N VAL A 51 -1.19 -5.61 -10.73
CA VAL A 51 -1.73 -5.63 -9.36
C VAL A 51 -1.07 -6.75 -8.56
N LEU A 52 -0.74 -6.46 -7.30
CA LEU A 52 -0.16 -7.41 -6.34
C LEU A 52 -1.03 -7.50 -5.08
N GLU A 53 -1.34 -8.71 -4.64
CA GLU A 53 -1.93 -9.01 -3.34
C GLU A 53 -0.90 -9.75 -2.47
N ILE A 54 -0.76 -9.35 -1.21
CA ILE A 54 0.05 -10.05 -0.20
C ILE A 54 -0.88 -10.70 0.79
N GLU A 55 -0.78 -12.02 0.97
CA GLU A 55 -1.55 -12.74 1.99
C GLU A 55 -0.78 -12.74 3.32
N LEU A 56 -1.43 -12.23 4.38
CA LEU A 56 -0.90 -12.21 5.73
C LEU A 56 -1.31 -13.48 6.51
N PRO A 57 -0.57 -13.89 7.56
CA PRO A 57 -0.88 -15.11 8.33
C PRO A 57 -2.27 -15.15 8.98
N ASN A 58 -2.89 -13.99 9.20
CA ASN A 58 -4.24 -13.86 9.75
C ASN A 58 -5.35 -13.92 8.67
N LYS A 59 -5.01 -14.22 7.41
CA LYS A 59 -5.90 -14.24 6.24
C LYS A 59 -6.42 -12.86 5.83
N ASN A 60 -5.83 -11.78 6.33
CA ASN A 60 -6.00 -10.47 5.74
C ASN A 60 -5.03 -10.33 4.56
N SER A 61 -5.29 -9.37 3.68
CA SER A 61 -4.44 -9.05 2.55
C SER A 61 -3.94 -7.61 2.62
N VAL A 62 -2.85 -7.36 1.89
CA VAL A 62 -2.42 -6.03 1.47
C VAL A 62 -2.44 -5.98 -0.05
N ASP A 63 -3.20 -5.06 -0.61
CA ASP A 63 -3.35 -4.92 -2.05
C ASP A 63 -2.51 -3.75 -2.54
N PHE A 64 -1.85 -3.91 -3.69
CA PHE A 64 -1.06 -2.92 -4.40
C PHE A 64 -1.63 -2.76 -5.80
N GLU A 65 -2.27 -1.63 -6.06
CA GLU A 65 -2.87 -1.31 -7.35
C GLU A 65 -2.14 -0.14 -8.01
N PRO A 66 -1.74 -0.24 -9.29
CA PRO A 66 -1.02 0.84 -9.95
C PRO A 66 -1.98 2.00 -10.19
N ILE A 67 -1.52 3.21 -9.89
CA ILE A 67 -2.27 4.43 -10.21
C ILE A 67 -1.56 5.12 -11.36
N GLU A 68 -2.31 5.40 -12.43
CA GLU A 68 -1.83 6.33 -13.45
C GLU A 68 -1.74 7.73 -12.82
N PRO A 69 -0.59 8.42 -12.90
CA PRO A 69 -0.47 9.78 -12.42
C PRO A 69 -1.36 10.70 -13.28
N ASP A 70 -2.59 10.91 -12.84
CA ASP A 70 -3.57 11.72 -13.55
C ASP A 70 -3.34 13.20 -13.22
N PHE A 71 -2.70 13.91 -14.14
CA PHE A 71 -2.28 15.32 -14.00
C PHE A 71 -3.43 16.34 -14.00
N LYS A 72 -4.64 15.94 -13.61
CA LYS A 72 -5.83 16.82 -13.67
C LYS A 72 -5.75 17.97 -12.68
N ASP A 73 -5.16 17.74 -11.50
CA ASP A 73 -4.90 18.81 -10.54
C ASP A 73 -3.48 19.40 -10.73
N PRO A 74 -3.34 20.71 -10.96
CA PRO A 74 -2.05 21.39 -11.02
C PRO A 74 -1.16 21.22 -9.77
N SER A 75 -1.73 21.05 -8.57
CA SER A 75 -0.95 20.81 -7.35
C SER A 75 -0.30 19.43 -7.37
N ASP A 76 -1.05 18.41 -7.77
CA ASP A 76 -0.58 17.03 -7.83
C ASP A 76 0.48 16.88 -8.92
N ALA A 77 0.25 17.49 -10.08
CA ALA A 77 1.22 17.53 -11.16
C ALA A 77 2.55 18.19 -10.73
N SER A 78 2.48 19.29 -9.98
CA SER A 78 3.67 19.96 -9.45
C SER A 78 4.38 19.12 -8.39
N PHE A 79 3.63 18.48 -7.51
CA PHE A 79 4.15 17.60 -6.46
C PHE A 79 4.92 16.41 -7.06
N ILE A 80 4.31 15.70 -8.02
CA ILE A 80 4.87 14.55 -8.74
C ILE A 80 6.14 14.97 -9.48
N LYS A 81 6.06 16.07 -10.26
CA LYS A 81 7.19 16.58 -11.04
C LYS A 81 8.38 16.99 -10.17
N ASN A 82 8.13 17.73 -9.08
CA ASN A 82 9.20 18.25 -8.21
C ASN A 82 9.94 17.13 -7.47
N ARG A 83 9.27 16.01 -7.19
CA ARG A 83 9.87 14.83 -6.56
C ARG A 83 10.34 13.78 -7.56
N ASN A 84 10.21 14.05 -8.85
CA ASN A 84 10.52 13.12 -9.94
C ASN A 84 9.83 11.76 -9.75
N ILE A 85 8.57 11.75 -9.26
CA ILE A 85 7.80 10.53 -9.06
C ILE A 85 7.48 9.91 -10.42
N LYS A 86 7.76 8.62 -10.57
CA LYS A 86 7.59 7.86 -11.81
C LYS A 86 6.56 6.73 -11.68
N THR A 87 6.46 6.16 -10.49
CA THR A 87 5.53 5.07 -10.18
C THR A 87 4.74 5.41 -8.93
N ILE A 88 3.45 5.11 -8.96
CA ILE A 88 2.51 5.24 -7.84
C ILE A 88 1.72 3.94 -7.70
N PHE A 89 1.65 3.40 -6.49
CA PHE A 89 0.75 2.31 -6.13
C PHE A 89 -0.19 2.76 -5.01
N ALA A 90 -1.49 2.55 -5.19
CA ALA A 90 -2.45 2.51 -4.09
C ALA A 90 -2.20 1.26 -3.26
N ILE A 91 -2.16 1.43 -1.94
CA ILE A 91 -1.99 0.35 -0.98
C ILE A 91 -3.24 0.30 -0.11
N THR A 92 -3.94 -0.84 -0.14
CA THR A 92 -5.09 -1.09 0.74
C THR A 92 -4.68 -2.09 1.81
N VAL A 93 -4.84 -1.73 3.09
CA VAL A 93 -4.46 -2.59 4.21
C VAL A 93 -5.45 -2.50 5.36
N CYS A 94 -5.67 -3.60 6.07
CA CYS A 94 -6.49 -3.57 7.28
C CYS A 94 -5.77 -2.78 8.40
N GLU A 95 -6.49 -1.89 9.07
CA GLU A 95 -5.92 -1.01 10.11
C GLU A 95 -5.19 -1.78 11.22
N GLU A 96 -5.70 -2.96 11.57
CA GLU A 96 -5.11 -3.83 12.60
C GLU A 96 -3.72 -4.38 12.19
N ASP A 97 -3.42 -4.44 10.89
CA ASP A 97 -2.19 -5.00 10.34
C ASP A 97 -1.11 -3.98 10.04
N ILE A 98 -1.40 -2.67 10.13
CA ILE A 98 -0.43 -1.59 9.82
C ILE A 98 0.93 -1.85 10.46
N LYS A 99 0.95 -2.19 11.76
CA LYS A 99 2.19 -2.45 12.49
C LYS A 99 2.95 -3.66 11.96
N ALA A 100 2.24 -4.70 11.53
CA ALA A 100 2.84 -5.91 11.00
C ALA A 100 3.43 -5.67 9.60
N VAL A 101 2.80 -4.80 8.80
CA VAL A 101 3.23 -4.54 7.41
C VAL A 101 4.24 -3.40 7.28
N THR A 102 4.37 -2.56 8.30
CA THR A 102 5.29 -1.41 8.33
C THR A 102 6.72 -1.75 7.89
N PRO A 103 7.37 -2.83 8.37
CA PRO A 103 8.74 -3.15 7.97
C PRO A 103 8.89 -3.42 6.47
N TYR A 104 7.83 -3.92 5.82
CA TYR A 104 7.82 -4.14 4.37
C TYR A 104 7.70 -2.84 3.59
N PHE A 105 6.91 -1.88 4.08
CA PHE A 105 6.81 -0.54 3.51
C PHE A 105 8.12 0.24 3.64
N GLU A 106 8.77 0.17 4.81
CA GLU A 106 10.10 0.75 5.02
C GLU A 106 11.11 0.16 4.02
N ARG A 107 11.04 -1.15 3.77
CA ARG A 107 11.92 -1.81 2.81
C ARG A 107 11.70 -1.36 1.37
N LEU A 108 10.44 -1.19 0.94
CA LEU A 108 10.11 -0.63 -0.38
C LEU A 108 10.69 0.77 -0.52
N VAL A 109 10.48 1.60 0.49
CA VAL A 109 10.96 2.97 0.56
C VAL A 109 12.49 3.04 0.48
N GLU A 110 13.20 2.19 1.22
CA GLU A 110 14.66 2.07 1.15
C GLU A 110 15.14 1.61 -0.23
N LYS A 111 14.52 0.57 -0.78
CA LYS A 111 14.95 -0.05 -2.04
C LYS A 111 14.77 0.89 -3.23
N TYR A 112 13.65 1.59 -3.28
CA TYR A 112 13.25 2.40 -4.43
C TYR A 112 13.34 3.90 -4.19
N SER A 113 13.91 4.34 -3.06
CA SER A 113 14.10 5.75 -2.71
C SER A 113 12.80 6.57 -2.74
N GLY A 114 11.71 5.99 -2.25
CA GLY A 114 10.36 6.58 -2.27
C GLY A 114 9.86 7.03 -0.90
N PHE A 115 8.54 7.10 -0.77
CA PHE A 115 7.83 7.26 0.50
C PHE A 115 6.45 6.61 0.40
N VAL A 116 5.85 6.35 1.56
CA VAL A 116 4.45 5.96 1.68
C VAL A 116 3.71 7.05 2.44
N CYS A 117 2.62 7.55 1.89
CA CYS A 117 1.77 8.58 2.50
C CYS A 117 0.32 8.10 2.60
N GLY A 118 -0.50 8.84 3.36
CA GLY A 118 -1.95 8.69 3.26
C GLY A 118 -2.45 9.32 1.96
N ASP A 119 -3.66 8.91 1.55
CA ASP A 119 -4.42 9.59 0.51
C ASP A 119 -5.05 10.89 1.08
N SER A 120 -4.21 11.92 1.27
CA SER A 120 -4.59 13.25 1.79
C SER A 120 -4.03 14.35 0.89
N ASP A 121 -4.67 15.53 0.89
CA ASP A 121 -4.29 16.69 0.06
C ASP A 121 -2.82 17.11 0.18
N ASP A 122 -2.16 16.80 1.30
CA ASP A 122 -0.78 17.16 1.58
C ASP A 122 0.24 16.02 1.41
N PHE A 123 -0.24 14.81 1.10
CA PHE A 123 0.56 13.59 0.92
C PHE A 123 1.65 13.44 1.99
N GLN A 124 1.35 13.79 3.25
CA GLN A 124 2.35 13.73 4.29
C GLN A 124 2.84 12.28 4.45
N PRO A 125 4.17 12.05 4.35
CA PRO A 125 4.68 10.70 4.39
C PRO A 125 4.50 10.11 5.79
N VAL A 126 3.88 8.94 5.83
CA VAL A 126 3.83 8.06 7.01
C VAL A 126 5.17 7.34 7.16
N TYR A 127 5.80 6.97 6.04
CA TYR A 127 7.11 6.34 5.97
C TYR A 127 7.95 7.04 4.89
N ALA A 128 9.15 7.51 5.23
CA ALA A 128 10.02 8.25 4.32
C ALA A 128 11.46 7.72 4.35
N GLY A 129 12.06 7.55 3.17
CA GLY A 129 13.45 7.13 3.04
C GLY A 129 14.40 8.23 3.52
N SER A 130 15.65 7.88 3.81
CA SER A 130 16.67 8.81 4.32
C SER A 130 16.95 10.02 3.41
N SER A 131 16.55 9.96 2.14
CA SER A 131 16.63 11.05 1.15
C SER A 131 15.33 11.86 0.97
N ALA A 132 14.23 11.46 1.61
CA ALA A 132 12.90 12.04 1.44
C ALA A 132 12.46 12.97 2.60
N ARG A 133 13.32 13.23 3.59
CA ARG A 133 13.08 14.30 4.57
C ARG A 133 13.44 15.66 3.94
N PRO A 134 12.59 16.69 4.11
CA PRO A 134 12.90 18.04 3.65
C PRO A 134 14.16 18.60 4.31
#